data_AF-A0AAW7JVH4-F1
#
_entry.id   AF-A0AAW7JVH4-F1
#
_cell.length_a   1.000
_cell.length_b   1.000
_cell.length_c   1.000
_cell.angle_alpha   90.00
_cell.angle_beta   90.00
_cell.angle_gamma   90.00
#
_symmetry.space_group_name_H-M   'P 1'
#
loop_
_entity.id
_entity.type
_entity.pdbx_description
1 polymer ?
#
loop_
_entity_poly.entity_id
_entity_poly.type
_entity_poly.pdbx_seq_one_letter_code
_entity_poly.pdbx_strand_id
1 'polypeptide(L)'
;MKKNKLELYAFGLVMVIGTFSTSVLASPLMRLQCLTESGIKSESLLDGPNQQLTIDGAIFKFTEIKNDANGERLFFQRTVDNSTFHAALNISTTPIYLDVNNGEKTLNFTCKSLKA
;
A
#
# COMPACT_ATOMS: atom_id res chain seq x y z
N MET A 1 -45.34 -34.73 -48.03
CA MET A 1 -46.53 -34.37 -47.22
C MET A 1 -46.07 -33.87 -45.85
N LYS A 2 -46.44 -32.63 -45.49
CA LYS A 2 -46.70 -32.06 -44.15
C LYS A 2 -45.97 -32.67 -42.93
N LYS A 3 -45.19 -31.84 -42.21
CA LYS A 3 -45.59 -31.22 -40.92
C LYS A 3 -44.50 -30.27 -40.36
N ASN A 4 -45.00 -29.13 -39.89
CA ASN A 4 -44.30 -28.00 -39.28
C ASN A 4 -43.46 -28.39 -38.05
N LYS A 5 -42.34 -27.70 -37.84
CA LYS A 5 -41.89 -27.35 -36.49
C LYS A 5 -41.32 -25.93 -36.51
N LEU A 6 -42.14 -25.02 -35.99
CA LEU A 6 -41.77 -23.70 -35.55
C LEU A 6 -41.03 -23.90 -34.21
N GLU A 7 -39.76 -23.55 -34.12
CA GLU A 7 -39.07 -23.43 -32.83
C GLU A 7 -38.54 -22.00 -32.73
N LEU A 8 -39.03 -21.34 -31.69
CA LEU A 8 -38.78 -19.97 -31.26
C LEU A 8 -37.28 -19.67 -31.27
N TYR A 9 -36.85 -18.73 -32.11
CA TYR A 9 -35.62 -17.99 -31.86
C TYR A 9 -35.89 -17.02 -30.71
N ALA A 10 -35.71 -17.51 -29.48
CA ALA A 10 -35.64 -16.66 -28.31
C ALA A 10 -34.41 -15.75 -28.47
N PHE A 11 -34.67 -14.47 -28.70
CA PHE A 11 -33.69 -13.41 -28.58
C PHE A 11 -33.12 -13.45 -27.15
N GLY A 12 -31.94 -14.04 -27.01
CA GLY A 12 -31.15 -14.00 -25.79
C GLY A 12 -30.78 -12.55 -25.52
N LEU A 13 -31.56 -11.92 -24.65
CA LEU A 13 -31.31 -10.59 -24.11
C LEU A 13 -29.99 -10.67 -23.33
N VAL A 14 -28.90 -10.22 -23.95
CA VAL A 14 -27.61 -10.07 -23.27
C VAL A 14 -27.76 -8.92 -22.28
N MET A 15 -28.15 -9.23 -21.04
CA MET A 15 -27.87 -8.33 -19.93
C MET A 15 -26.37 -8.35 -19.70
N VAL A 16 -25.66 -7.42 -20.33
CA VAL A 16 -24.37 -6.98 -19.82
C VAL A 16 -24.67 -6.29 -18.50
N ILE A 17 -24.67 -7.06 -17.41
CA ILE A 17 -24.62 -6.48 -16.07
C ILE A 17 -23.23 -5.85 -16.02
N GLY A 18 -23.18 -4.55 -16.31
CA GLY A 18 -21.99 -3.74 -16.10
C GLY A 18 -21.62 -3.91 -14.65
N THR A 19 -20.61 -4.73 -14.38
CA THR A 19 -19.93 -4.74 -13.11
C THR A 19 -19.42 -3.32 -12.92
N PHE A 20 -20.09 -2.58 -12.04
CA PHE A 20 -19.53 -1.36 -11.49
C PHE A 20 -18.19 -1.78 -10.90
N SER A 21 -17.11 -1.50 -11.63
CA SER A 21 -15.79 -1.40 -11.04
C SER A 21 -15.92 -0.24 -10.06
N THR A 22 -16.26 -0.56 -8.82
CA THR A 22 -16.06 0.37 -7.72
C THR A 22 -14.56 0.64 -7.76
N SER A 23 -14.20 1.80 -8.29
CA SER A 23 -12.87 2.35 -8.14
C SER A 23 -12.57 2.24 -6.66
N VAL A 24 -11.62 1.36 -6.33
CA VAL A 24 -11.09 1.15 -4.99
C VAL A 24 -10.95 2.54 -4.38
N LEU A 25 -11.76 2.80 -3.36
CA LEU A 25 -11.72 4.03 -2.60
C LEU A 25 -10.26 4.17 -2.15
N ALA A 26 -9.51 5.06 -2.82
CA ALA A 26 -8.10 5.25 -2.56
C ALA A 26 -7.97 5.58 -1.07
N SER A 27 -7.40 4.66 -0.30
CA SER A 27 -7.15 4.88 1.12
C SER A 27 -6.32 6.17 1.25
N PRO A 28 -6.63 7.02 2.24
CA PRO A 28 -6.11 8.37 2.29
C PRO A 28 -4.59 8.34 2.30
N LEU A 29 -4.03 9.17 1.42
CA LEU A 29 -2.62 9.49 1.33
C LEU A 29 -2.11 9.89 2.72
N MET A 30 -1.40 9.00 3.43
CA MET A 30 -0.92 9.32 4.78
C MET A 30 0.42 10.00 4.65
N ARG A 31 0.49 11.29 5.02
CA ARG A 31 1.75 12.00 5.18
C ARG A 31 2.28 11.79 6.59
N LEU A 32 3.52 11.42 6.69
CA LEU A 32 4.22 11.15 7.93
C LEU A 32 5.42 12.09 8.02
N GLN A 33 5.50 12.82 9.12
CA GLN A 33 6.70 13.59 9.43
C GLN A 33 7.51 12.80 10.45
N CYS A 34 8.64 12.27 10.00
CA CYS A 34 9.49 11.37 10.74
C CYS A 34 10.76 12.09 11.22
N LEU A 35 11.18 11.77 12.45
CA LEU A 35 12.35 12.36 13.11
C LEU A 35 13.27 11.25 13.60
N THR A 36 14.56 11.33 13.30
CA THR A 36 15.58 10.54 13.99
C THR A 36 15.90 11.13 15.36
N GLU A 37 16.55 10.36 16.24
CA GLU A 37 17.11 10.87 17.50
C GLU A 37 18.14 11.99 17.29
N SER A 38 18.82 12.01 16.13
CA SER A 38 19.74 13.08 15.71
C SER A 38 19.05 14.31 15.13
N GLY A 39 17.71 14.35 15.08
CA GLY A 39 16.93 15.49 14.59
C GLY A 39 16.79 15.58 13.07
N ILE A 40 17.20 14.55 12.32
CA ILE A 40 17.01 14.49 10.87
C ILE A 40 15.52 14.32 10.60
N LYS A 41 14.97 15.23 9.78
CA LYS A 41 13.57 15.22 9.37
C LYS A 41 13.45 14.47 8.06
N SER A 42 12.63 13.42 8.03
CA SER A 42 12.22 12.74 6.81
C SER A 42 10.72 12.95 6.61
N GLU A 43 10.33 13.32 5.39
CA GLU A 43 8.95 13.27 4.96
C GLU A 43 8.67 11.92 4.32
N SER A 44 7.65 11.24 4.84
CA SER A 44 7.22 9.95 4.35
C SER A 44 5.79 10.00 3.86
N LEU A 45 5.59 9.47 2.66
CA LEU A 45 4.29 9.37 2.02
C LEU A 45 3.89 7.90 2.03
N LEU A 46 2.64 7.60 2.40
CA LEU A 46 2.02 6.30 2.16
C LEU A 46 0.90 6.50 1.13
N ASP A 47 1.15 6.08 -0.11
CA ASP A 47 0.19 6.21 -1.21
C ASP A 47 -0.72 4.98 -1.29
N GLY A 48 -1.99 5.11 -0.88
CA GLY A 48 -2.99 4.05 -0.73
C GLY A 48 -2.87 2.85 -1.69
N PRO A 49 -3.47 2.86 -2.89
CA PRO A 49 -3.53 1.68 -3.77
C PRO A 49 -2.17 1.21 -4.31
N ASN A 50 -1.11 2.03 -4.22
CA ASN A 50 0.22 1.69 -4.72
C ASN A 50 1.26 1.42 -3.61
N GLN A 51 0.85 1.51 -2.35
CA GLN A 51 1.67 1.53 -1.11
C GLN A 51 3.16 1.76 -1.39
N GLN A 52 3.55 3.02 -1.51
CA GLN A 52 4.96 3.40 -1.60
C GLN A 52 5.32 4.18 -0.36
N LEU A 53 6.56 4.02 0.10
CA LEU A 53 7.15 4.80 1.17
C LEU A 53 8.29 5.61 0.59
N THR A 54 8.21 6.93 0.67
CA THR A 54 9.32 7.82 0.28
C THR A 54 10.05 8.30 1.54
N ILE A 55 11.38 8.34 1.52
CA ILE A 55 12.23 8.85 2.62
C ILE A 55 13.33 9.68 1.96
N ASP A 56 13.34 10.99 2.15
CA ASP A 56 14.34 11.90 1.54
C ASP A 56 14.53 11.68 0.01
N GLY A 57 13.42 11.43 -0.71
CA GLY A 57 13.41 11.14 -2.15
C GLY A 57 13.73 9.70 -2.54
N ALA A 58 14.13 8.84 -1.60
CA ALA A 58 14.27 7.41 -1.80
C ALA A 58 12.91 6.71 -1.77
N ILE A 59 12.59 5.96 -2.83
CA ILE A 59 11.32 5.22 -2.94
C ILE A 59 11.53 3.77 -2.51
N PHE A 60 10.75 3.34 -1.53
CA PHE A 60 10.62 1.98 -1.06
C PHE A 60 9.25 1.43 -1.51
N LYS A 61 9.26 0.24 -2.11
CA LYS A 61 8.06 -0.44 -2.59
C LYS A 61 7.48 -1.28 -1.47
N PHE A 62 6.17 -1.24 -1.28
CA PHE A 62 5.50 -2.14 -0.36
C PHE A 62 5.75 -3.60 -0.71
N THR A 63 5.92 -4.41 0.33
CA THR A 63 6.11 -5.85 0.22
C THR A 63 4.98 -6.62 0.88
N GLU A 64 4.66 -6.31 2.14
CA GLU A 64 3.67 -7.06 2.92
C GLU A 64 3.20 -6.28 4.16
N ILE A 65 2.03 -6.67 4.68
CA ILE A 65 1.55 -6.28 6.03
C ILE A 65 1.71 -7.49 6.94
N LYS A 66 2.27 -7.28 8.14
CA LYS A 66 2.22 -8.26 9.23
C LYS A 66 1.53 -7.67 10.43
N ASN A 67 0.67 -8.47 11.03
CA ASN A 67 0.06 -8.20 12.33
C ASN A 67 0.81 -9.02 13.38
N ASP A 68 1.55 -8.34 14.26
CA ASP A 68 2.27 -8.97 15.38
C ASP A 68 1.74 -8.49 16.74
N ALA A 69 2.35 -8.95 17.82
CA ALA A 69 1.93 -8.58 19.18
C ALA A 69 2.00 -7.06 19.47
N ASN A 70 2.75 -6.30 18.65
CA ASN A 70 2.89 -4.85 18.71
C ASN A 70 2.00 -4.12 17.69
N GLY A 71 1.11 -4.85 17.00
CA GLY A 71 0.11 -4.33 16.08
C GLY A 71 0.45 -4.53 14.59
N GLU A 72 -0.22 -3.75 13.76
CA GLU A 72 -0.08 -3.73 12.30
C GLU A 72 1.20 -3.00 11.86
N ARG A 73 2.05 -3.75 11.13
CA ARG A 73 3.28 -3.26 10.52
C ARG A 73 3.25 -3.43 9.01
N LEU A 74 3.52 -2.33 8.30
CA LEU A 74 3.71 -2.30 6.86
C LEU A 74 5.20 -2.44 6.55
N PHE A 75 5.55 -3.35 5.65
CA PHE A 75 6.92 -3.58 5.21
C PHE A 75 7.13 -3.06 3.80
N PHE A 76 8.29 -2.46 3.59
CA PHE A 76 8.73 -1.92 2.31
C PHE A 76 10.17 -2.32 2.03
N GLN A 77 10.53 -2.36 0.75
CA GLN A 77 11.87 -2.70 0.30
C GLN A 77 12.32 -1.76 -0.83
N ARG A 78 13.61 -1.41 -0.79
CA ARG A 78 14.32 -0.72 -1.87
C ARG A 78 15.60 -1.48 -2.16
N THR A 79 15.88 -1.78 -3.42
CA THR A 79 17.15 -2.39 -3.83
C THR A 79 17.89 -1.42 -4.76
N VAL A 80 19.13 -1.10 -4.41
CA VAL A 80 20.03 -0.22 -5.18
C VAL A 80 21.42 -0.84 -5.16
N ASP A 81 22.06 -0.99 -6.33
CA ASP A 81 23.43 -1.47 -6.47
C ASP A 81 23.72 -2.74 -5.63
N ASN A 82 22.89 -3.78 -5.80
CA ASN A 82 22.92 -5.06 -5.07
C ASN A 82 22.72 -4.96 -3.54
N SER A 83 22.46 -3.77 -3.00
CA SER A 83 22.15 -3.56 -1.60
C SER A 83 20.64 -3.45 -1.42
N THR A 84 20.10 -4.23 -0.48
CA THR A 84 18.67 -4.22 -0.19
C THR A 84 18.43 -3.54 1.15
N PHE A 85 17.58 -2.53 1.12
CA PHE A 85 17.12 -1.76 2.26
C PHE A 85 15.68 -2.16 2.57
N HIS A 86 15.41 -2.44 3.83
CA HIS A 86 14.09 -2.75 4.33
C HIS A 86 13.59 -1.61 5.19
N ALA A 87 12.32 -1.27 5.07
CA ALA A 87 11.66 -0.34 5.95
C ALA A 87 10.42 -0.99 6.58
N ALA A 88 10.20 -0.79 7.87
CA ALA A 88 9.05 -1.29 8.61
C ALA A 88 8.36 -0.13 9.31
N LEU A 89 7.07 0.06 9.03
CA LEU A 89 6.25 1.13 9.58
C LEU A 89 5.19 0.54 10.50
N ASN A 90 5.28 0.80 11.81
CA ASN A 90 4.25 0.44 12.77
C ASN A 90 3.22 1.56 12.89
N ILE A 91 2.03 1.33 12.33
CA ILE A 91 0.92 2.29 12.32
C ILE A 91 -0.08 2.08 13.46
N SER A 92 0.10 1.03 14.27
CA SER A 92 -0.78 0.73 15.41
C SER A 92 -0.42 1.47 16.69
N THR A 93 0.73 2.15 16.72
CA THR A 93 1.19 2.93 17.87
C THR A 93 1.10 4.43 17.59
N THR A 94 0.97 5.22 18.66
CA THR A 94 1.15 6.67 18.60
C THR A 94 2.23 7.06 19.62
N PRO A 95 3.39 7.59 19.18
CA PRO A 95 3.74 7.92 17.80
C PRO A 95 3.92 6.69 16.90
N ILE A 96 3.86 6.91 15.59
CA ILE A 96 4.12 5.89 14.57
C ILE A 96 5.63 5.66 14.54
N TYR A 97 6.08 4.41 14.47
CA TYR A 97 7.52 4.09 14.38
C TYR A 97 7.88 3.63 12.98
N LEU A 98 8.98 4.14 12.45
CA LEU A 98 9.55 3.73 11.18
C LEU A 98 10.98 3.26 11.41
N ASP A 99 11.26 2.02 11.05
CA ASP A 99 12.59 1.43 11.12
C ASP A 99 13.12 1.20 9.70
N VAL A 100 14.33 1.67 9.41
CA VAL A 100 14.99 1.46 8.11
C VAL A 100 16.29 0.70 8.34
N ASN A 101 16.44 -0.47 7.73
CA ASN A 101 17.58 -1.36 7.89
C ASN A 101 18.23 -1.66 6.54
N ASN A 102 19.57 -1.53 6.45
CA ASN A 102 20.35 -1.83 5.24
C ASN A 102 21.22 -3.10 5.36
N GLY A 103 21.00 -3.92 6.39
CA GLY A 103 21.79 -5.11 6.73
C GLY A 103 22.93 -4.84 7.72
N GLU A 104 23.43 -3.60 7.81
CA GLU A 104 24.53 -3.22 8.71
C GLU A 104 24.06 -2.34 9.88
N LYS A 105 23.10 -1.47 9.62
CA LYS A 105 22.58 -0.50 10.59
C LYS A 105 21.06 -0.38 10.46
N THR A 106 20.43 -0.16 11.60
CA THR A 106 19.02 0.22 11.69
C THR A 106 18.94 1.69 12.08
N LEU A 107 18.21 2.47 11.29
CA LEU A 107 17.81 3.82 11.61
C LEU A 107 16.36 3.80 12.10
N ASN A 108 16.15 4.28 13.32
CA ASN A 108 14.83 4.37 13.93
C ASN A 108 14.32 5.81 13.83
N PHE A 109 13.06 5.94 13.41
CA PHE A 109 12.38 7.20 13.26
C PHE A 109 11.08 7.18 14.04
N THR A 110 10.78 8.31 14.67
CA THR A 110 9.48 8.56 15.27
C THR A 110 8.69 9.47 14.36
N CYS A 111 7.55 8.99 13.87
CA CYS A 111 6.71 9.66 12.91
C CYS A 111 5.42 10.18 13.56
N LYS A 112 5.00 11.37 13.12
CA LYS A 112 3.66 11.90 13.37
C LYS A 112 2.84 11.83 12.10
N SER A 113 1.65 11.26 12.20
CA SER A 113 0.68 11.31 11.10
C SER A 113 0.20 12.74 10.94
N LEU A 114 0.52 13.34 9.80
CA LEU A 114 -0.12 14.53 9.30
C LEU A 114 -1.32 14.04 8.50
N LYS A 115 -2.47 14.00 9.17
CA LYS A 115 -3.74 13.75 8.48
C LYS A 115 -3.91 14.86 7.43
N ALA A 116 -3.97 14.47 6.17
CA ALA A 116 -4.38 15.36 5.08
C ALA A 116 -5.88 15.68 5.20
#